data_AF-A0A194VE28-F1
#
_entry.id   AF-A0A194VE28-F1
#
_cell.length_a   1.000
_cell.length_b   1.000
_cell.length_c   1.000
_cell.angle_alpha   90.00
_cell.angle_beta   90.00
_cell.angle_gamma   90.00
#
_symmetry.space_group_name_H-M   'P 1'
#
loop_
_entity.id
_entity.type
_entity.pdbx_description
1 polymer ?
#
loop_
_entity_poly.entity_id
_entity_poly.type
_entity_poly.pdbx_seq_one_letter_code
_entity_poly.pdbx_strand_id
1 'polypeptide(L)'
;MSTTRAVATVLATATRLAGHVTKEMNGVVISAGLAQKTAKVSVAKEEWNKKIKKHFGKSEHYLVHDPNESLRTGDIVSIVSGWRTSKHKRHVVNRIIAPWGPPLDERPPLPTPEEREAEHAAKRAKKLERKELRKQTMAMEAAVAKAEKKMTELKSLAREFVKDVDVKTVD
;
A
#
# COMPACT_ATOMS: atom_id res chain seq x y z
N MET A 1 31.15 -3.25 -10.87
CA MET A 1 30.68 -2.43 -9.72
C MET A 1 29.16 -2.59 -9.50
N SER A 2 28.69 -3.82 -9.23
CA SER A 2 27.24 -4.14 -9.12
C SER A 2 26.82 -4.53 -7.69
N THR A 3 27.78 -4.87 -6.84
CA THR A 3 27.55 -5.41 -5.49
C THR A 3 27.10 -4.37 -4.47
N THR A 4 27.56 -3.13 -4.57
CA THR A 4 27.21 -2.04 -3.63
C THR A 4 25.73 -1.64 -3.69
N ARG A 5 25.11 -1.64 -4.88
CA ARG A 5 23.70 -1.31 -5.05
C ARG A 5 22.77 -2.43 -4.55
N ALA A 6 23.17 -3.69 -4.75
CA ALA A 6 22.45 -4.85 -4.22
C ALA A 6 22.47 -4.87 -2.68
N VAL A 7 23.64 -4.66 -2.07
CA VAL A 7 23.80 -4.59 -0.61
C VAL A 7 23.00 -3.44 0.01
N ALA A 8 23.01 -2.25 -0.62
CA ALA A 8 22.22 -1.11 -0.14
C ALA A 8 20.71 -1.36 -0.20
N THR A 9 20.22 -2.08 -1.22
CA THR A 9 18.80 -2.43 -1.33
C THR A 9 18.40 -3.46 -0.28
N VAL A 10 19.25 -4.47 -0.02
CA VAL A 10 19.04 -5.46 1.05
C VAL A 10 19.01 -4.79 2.43
N LEU A 11 19.96 -3.88 2.72
CA LEU A 11 19.99 -3.10 3.97
C LEU A 11 18.76 -2.19 4.13
N ALA A 12 18.29 -1.54 3.06
CA ALA A 12 17.07 -0.71 3.08
C ALA A 12 15.79 -1.54 3.27
N THR A 13 15.79 -2.80 2.82
CA THR A 13 14.67 -3.73 3.00
C THR A 13 14.67 -4.31 4.41
N ALA A 14 15.85 -4.71 4.92
CA ALA A 14 16.06 -5.17 6.29
C ALA A 14 15.73 -4.09 7.33
N THR A 15 16.11 -2.82 7.10
CA THR A 15 15.75 -1.70 7.98
C THR A 15 14.26 -1.35 7.97
N ARG A 16 13.55 -1.60 6.86
CA ARG A 16 12.08 -1.50 6.81
C ARG A 16 11.39 -2.66 7.56
N LEU A 17 11.90 -3.88 7.43
CA LEU A 17 11.42 -5.06 8.15
C LEU A 17 11.68 -4.95 9.66
N ALA A 18 12.84 -4.42 10.06
CA ALA A 18 13.22 -4.23 11.46
C ALA A 18 12.51 -3.05 12.17
N GLY A 19 11.76 -2.21 11.43
CA GLY A 19 11.34 -0.89 11.91
C GLY A 19 9.94 -0.77 12.50
N HIS A 20 9.11 -1.82 12.50
CA HIS A 20 7.75 -1.74 13.06
C HIS A 20 7.55 -2.77 14.15
N VAL A 21 7.43 -2.30 15.40
CA VAL A 21 6.98 -3.14 16.52
C VAL A 21 5.53 -3.51 16.26
N THR A 22 5.30 -4.70 15.74
CA THR A 22 3.97 -5.28 15.58
C THR A 22 3.54 -5.91 16.89
N LYS A 23 2.40 -5.48 17.44
CA LYS A 23 1.82 -6.10 18.64
C LYS A 23 0.83 -7.18 18.20
N GLU A 24 1.06 -8.41 18.66
CA GLU A 24 0.04 -9.47 18.59
C GLU A 24 -0.95 -9.30 19.74
N MET A 25 -2.24 -9.43 19.44
CA MET A 25 -3.32 -9.39 20.43
C MET A 25 -4.32 -10.48 20.12
N ASN A 26 -4.85 -11.12 21.15
CA ASN A 26 -5.88 -12.14 20.99
C ASN A 26 -7.25 -11.50 21.23
N GLY A 27 -8.24 -11.92 20.46
CA GLY A 27 -9.59 -11.40 20.57
C GLY A 27 -10.64 -12.35 20.01
N VAL A 28 -11.89 -12.02 20.27
CA VAL A 28 -13.06 -12.78 19.82
C VAL A 28 -13.75 -12.03 18.70
N VAL A 29 -14.11 -12.73 17.62
CA VAL A 29 -14.86 -12.15 16.50
C VAL A 29 -16.31 -11.92 16.92
N ILE A 30 -16.76 -10.66 16.96
CA ILE A 30 -18.16 -10.29 17.27
C ILE A 30 -19.03 -10.37 16.02
N SER A 31 -18.52 -9.89 14.89
CA SER A 31 -19.24 -9.94 13.62
C SER A 31 -18.31 -10.13 12.44
N ALA A 32 -18.67 -11.08 11.58
CA ALA A 32 -18.04 -11.37 10.30
C ALA A 32 -19.12 -11.42 9.19
N GLY A 33 -18.72 -11.22 7.93
CA GLY A 33 -19.61 -11.34 6.76
C GLY A 33 -20.49 -10.13 6.45
N LEU A 34 -20.55 -9.11 7.32
CA LEU A 34 -21.31 -7.88 7.06
C LEU A 34 -20.64 -6.97 6.02
N ALA A 35 -19.30 -6.97 6.00
CA ALA A 35 -18.50 -6.19 5.07
C ALA A 35 -17.39 -7.07 4.50
N GLN A 36 -17.14 -6.95 3.20
CA GLN A 36 -16.11 -7.73 2.53
C GLN A 36 -14.74 -7.57 3.20
N LYS A 37 -14.01 -8.67 3.33
CA LYS A 37 -12.64 -8.75 3.85
C LYS A 37 -12.43 -8.06 5.21
N THR A 38 -13.47 -8.00 6.03
CA THR A 38 -13.50 -7.23 7.27
C THR A 38 -14.27 -7.96 8.36
N ALA A 39 -13.68 -8.04 9.55
CA ALA A 39 -14.33 -8.54 10.75
C ALA A 39 -14.23 -7.52 11.89
N LYS A 40 -15.21 -7.50 12.80
CA LYS A 40 -15.14 -6.76 14.05
C LYS A 40 -14.68 -7.71 15.15
N VAL A 41 -13.56 -7.38 15.79
CA VAL A 41 -12.93 -8.21 16.84
C VAL A 41 -12.92 -7.45 18.17
N SER A 42 -13.32 -8.14 19.24
CA SER A 42 -13.26 -7.68 20.63
C SER A 42 -11.94 -8.12 21.26
N VAL A 43 -11.17 -7.17 21.79
CA VAL A 43 -9.96 -7.44 22.55
C VAL A 43 -10.18 -7.01 23.99
N ALA A 44 -9.91 -7.91 24.93
CA ALA A 44 -9.95 -7.59 26.35
C ALA A 44 -8.74 -6.72 26.73
N LYS A 45 -8.99 -5.63 27.45
CA LYS A 45 -7.99 -4.76 28.05
C LYS A 45 -8.36 -4.49 29.50
N GLU A 46 -7.40 -4.00 30.25
CA GLU A 46 -7.60 -3.54 31.62
C GLU A 46 -7.37 -2.04 31.70
N GLU A 47 -8.26 -1.35 32.40
CA GLU A 47 -8.15 0.08 32.69
C GLU A 47 -7.94 0.28 34.20
N TRP A 48 -6.87 0.99 34.57
CA TRP A 48 -6.61 1.35 35.96
C TRP A 48 -7.45 2.56 36.37
N ASN A 49 -8.36 2.37 37.33
CA ASN A 49 -9.09 3.48 37.91
C ASN A 49 -8.27 4.12 39.05
N LYS A 50 -7.77 5.34 38.85
CA LYS A 50 -6.94 6.06 39.85
C LYS A 50 -7.65 6.36 41.17
N LYS A 51 -8.98 6.57 41.15
CA LYS A 51 -9.76 6.91 42.35
C LYS A 51 -9.98 5.68 43.23
N ILE A 52 -10.37 4.56 42.62
CA ILE A 52 -10.65 3.30 43.31
C ILE A 52 -9.36 2.49 43.53
N LYS A 53 -8.29 2.78 42.77
CA LYS A 53 -7.01 2.05 42.74
C LYS A 53 -7.19 0.57 42.42
N LYS A 54 -7.98 0.28 41.39
CA LYS A 54 -8.28 -1.09 40.92
C LYS A 54 -8.29 -1.15 39.39
N HIS A 55 -7.85 -2.28 38.85
CA HIS A 55 -7.99 -2.62 37.44
C HIS A 55 -9.41 -3.10 37.12
N PHE A 56 -10.02 -2.54 36.08
CA PHE A 56 -11.32 -2.96 35.56
C PHE A 56 -11.16 -3.49 34.14
N GLY A 57 -11.87 -4.58 33.83
CA GLY A 57 -11.92 -5.12 32.48
C GLY A 57 -12.70 -4.20 31.55
N LYS A 58 -12.11 -3.92 30.38
CA LYS A 58 -12.70 -3.13 29.30
C LYS A 58 -12.49 -3.85 27.98
N SER A 59 -13.55 -4.05 27.22
CA SER A 59 -13.45 -4.53 25.85
C SER A 59 -13.22 -3.36 24.90
N GLU A 60 -12.25 -3.50 24.00
CA GLU A 60 -12.07 -2.60 22.86
C GLU A 60 -12.37 -3.34 21.56
N HIS A 61 -13.02 -2.65 20.62
CA HIS A 61 -13.40 -3.24 19.34
C HIS A 61 -12.53 -2.70 18.21
N TYR A 62 -11.98 -3.60 17.39
CA TYR A 62 -11.19 -3.25 16.22
C TYR A 62 -11.85 -3.75 14.95
N LEU A 63 -11.72 -2.96 13.88
CA LEU A 63 -11.98 -3.40 12.51
C LEU A 63 -10.71 -4.04 11.97
N VAL A 64 -10.80 -5.34 11.69
CA VAL A 64 -9.67 -6.19 11.30
C VAL A 64 -9.82 -6.56 9.83
N HIS A 65 -8.70 -6.55 9.10
CA HIS A 65 -8.66 -7.03 7.73
C HIS A 65 -8.47 -8.55 7.69
N ASP A 66 -9.42 -9.22 7.04
CA ASP A 66 -9.37 -10.64 6.69
C ASP A 66 -9.24 -10.75 5.16
N PRO A 67 -8.07 -11.11 4.59
CA PRO A 67 -7.86 -11.12 3.15
C PRO A 67 -8.76 -12.09 2.37
N ASN A 68 -9.05 -13.26 2.96
CA ASN A 68 -9.67 -14.41 2.30
C ASN A 68 -11.06 -14.77 2.86
N GLU A 69 -11.60 -13.95 3.78
CA GLU A 69 -12.94 -14.13 4.35
C GLU A 69 -13.12 -15.47 5.10
N SER A 70 -12.07 -15.89 5.78
CA SER A 70 -11.98 -17.13 6.55
C SER A 70 -12.72 -17.05 7.89
N LEU A 71 -12.93 -15.86 8.44
CA LEU A 71 -13.48 -15.69 9.79
C LEU A 71 -14.98 -15.90 9.88
N ARG A 72 -15.43 -16.46 10.99
CA ARG A 72 -16.83 -16.58 11.40
C ARG A 72 -17.05 -15.93 12.76
N THR A 73 -18.29 -15.55 13.04
CA THR A 73 -18.67 -14.98 14.33
C THR A 73 -18.43 -16.00 15.44
N GLY A 74 -17.75 -15.60 16.51
CA GLY A 74 -17.38 -16.46 17.64
C GLY A 74 -15.97 -17.02 17.59
N ASP A 75 -15.25 -16.90 16.48
CA ASP A 75 -13.85 -17.37 16.40
C ASP A 75 -12.95 -16.62 17.38
N ILE A 76 -11.98 -17.33 17.95
CA ILE A 76 -10.88 -16.73 18.71
C ILE A 76 -9.68 -16.57 17.77
N VAL A 77 -9.21 -15.34 17.62
CA VAL A 77 -8.21 -14.97 16.62
C VAL A 77 -7.04 -14.21 17.24
N SER A 78 -5.86 -14.40 16.65
CA SER A 78 -4.70 -13.55 16.88
C SER A 78 -4.66 -12.47 15.79
N ILE A 79 -4.63 -11.21 16.21
CA ILE A 79 -4.56 -10.04 15.33
C ILE A 79 -3.25 -9.30 15.53
N VAL A 80 -2.73 -8.75 14.45
CA VAL A 80 -1.48 -7.98 14.44
C VAL A 80 -1.79 -6.52 14.15
N SER A 81 -1.22 -5.61 14.95
CA SER A 81 -1.27 -4.16 14.72
C SER A 81 -0.25 -3.71 13.67
N GLY A 82 -0.48 -2.54 13.06
CA GLY A 82 0.47 -1.91 12.14
C GLY A 82 0.13 -2.10 10.66
N TRP A 83 -0.86 -2.94 10.34
CA TRP A 83 -1.31 -3.14 8.96
C TRP A 83 -2.47 -2.19 8.60
N ARG A 84 -2.14 -1.06 7.97
CA ARG A 84 -3.15 -0.07 7.56
C ARG A 84 -3.72 -0.40 6.18
N THR A 85 -4.91 -0.99 6.16
CA THR A 85 -5.65 -1.28 4.91
C THR A 85 -6.65 -0.18 4.56
N SER A 86 -7.24 0.48 5.55
CA SER A 86 -8.26 1.53 5.36
C SER A 86 -8.10 2.64 6.41
N LYS A 87 -9.03 3.59 6.47
CA LYS A 87 -9.05 4.70 7.45
C LYS A 87 -9.10 4.17 8.89
N HIS A 88 -9.98 3.20 9.16
CA HIS A 88 -10.20 2.63 10.49
C HIS A 88 -9.62 1.21 10.66
N LYS A 89 -9.28 0.52 9.56
CA LYS A 89 -8.69 -0.83 9.58
C LYS A 89 -7.17 -0.73 9.70
N ARG A 90 -6.67 -0.95 10.92
CA ARG A 90 -5.23 -0.89 11.28
C ARG A 90 -4.66 -2.23 11.77
N HIS A 91 -5.52 -3.24 11.79
CA HIS A 91 -5.21 -4.58 12.27
C HIS A 91 -5.49 -5.58 11.16
N VAL A 92 -4.72 -6.66 11.15
CA VAL A 92 -4.86 -7.79 10.23
C VAL A 92 -4.90 -9.09 11.02
N VAL A 93 -5.64 -10.08 10.51
CA VAL A 93 -5.65 -11.43 11.12
C VAL A 93 -4.30 -12.10 10.87
N ASN A 94 -3.71 -12.68 11.91
CA ASN A 94 -2.50 -13.48 11.79
C ASN A 94 -2.82 -14.97 11.72
N ARG A 95 -3.54 -15.48 12.72
CA ARG A 95 -3.97 -16.88 12.79
C ARG A 95 -5.29 -17.02 13.54
N ILE A 96 -6.05 -18.05 13.20
CA ILE A 96 -7.22 -18.49 13.97
C ILE A 96 -6.70 -19.41 15.08
N ILE A 97 -6.99 -19.07 16.34
CA ILE A 97 -6.56 -19.83 17.51
C ILE A 97 -7.54 -20.96 17.78
N ALA A 98 -8.83 -20.64 17.79
CA ALA A 98 -9.91 -21.60 17.97
C ALA A 98 -11.04 -21.25 17.00
N PRO A 99 -11.33 -22.12 16.01
CA PRO A 99 -12.47 -21.94 15.13
C PRO A 99 -13.77 -22.26 15.86
N TRP A 100 -14.80 -21.45 15.62
CA TRP A 100 -16.18 -21.70 16.02
C TRP A 100 -17.01 -22.15 14.82
N GLY A 101 -17.68 -23.29 14.92
CA GLY A 101 -18.44 -23.87 13.80
C GLY A 101 -17.57 -24.73 12.87
N PRO A 102 -17.59 -24.52 11.54
CA PRO A 102 -16.85 -25.35 10.58
C PRO A 102 -15.35 -25.45 10.90
N PRO A 103 -14.70 -26.60 10.69
CA PRO A 103 -13.26 -26.74 10.91
C PRO A 103 -12.44 -25.84 9.96
N LEU A 104 -11.13 -25.72 10.22
CA LEU A 104 -10.21 -24.91 9.43
C LEU A 104 -10.11 -25.37 7.97
N ASP A 105 -10.27 -26.68 7.73
CA ASP A 105 -10.09 -27.30 6.40
C ASP A 105 -11.17 -26.88 5.39
N GLU A 106 -12.39 -26.61 5.87
CA GLU A 106 -13.51 -26.18 5.04
C GLU A 106 -13.45 -24.67 4.71
N ARG A 107 -12.53 -23.93 5.34
CA ARG A 107 -12.43 -22.48 5.22
C ARG A 107 -11.31 -22.10 4.26
N PRO A 108 -11.41 -20.93 3.59
CA PRO A 108 -10.28 -20.39 2.85
C PRO A 108 -9.05 -20.25 3.76
N PRO A 109 -7.85 -20.68 3.34
CA PRO A 109 -6.65 -20.54 4.15
C PRO A 109 -6.27 -19.06 4.31
N LEU A 110 -5.71 -18.69 5.47
CA LEU A 110 -5.22 -17.33 5.70
C LEU A 110 -3.83 -17.14 5.06
N PRO A 111 -3.56 -16.03 4.36
CA PRO A 111 -2.24 -15.77 3.80
C PRO A 111 -1.18 -15.56 4.89
N THR A 112 -0.01 -16.12 4.68
CA THR A 112 1.12 -15.94 5.60
C THR A 112 1.56 -14.46 5.64
N PRO A 113 2.22 -13.99 6.72
CA PRO A 113 2.74 -12.63 6.78
C PRO A 113 3.62 -12.28 5.57
N GLU A 114 4.46 -13.23 5.13
CA GLU A 114 5.36 -13.07 4.00
C GLU A 114 4.61 -12.93 2.66
N GLU A 115 3.58 -13.76 2.44
CA GLU A 115 2.72 -13.65 1.26
C GLU A 115 2.00 -12.30 1.22
N ARG A 116 1.50 -11.82 2.36
CA ARG A 116 0.86 -10.51 2.46
C ARG A 116 1.81 -9.38 2.10
N GLU A 117 3.05 -9.46 2.57
CA GLU A 117 4.09 -8.47 2.24
C GLU A 117 4.49 -8.54 0.77
N ALA A 118 4.63 -9.74 0.20
CA ALA A 118 4.93 -9.94 -1.21
C ALA A 118 3.82 -9.36 -2.11
N GLU A 119 2.56 -9.63 -1.79
CA GLU A 119 1.41 -9.02 -2.48
C GLU A 119 1.44 -7.49 -2.41
N HIS A 120 1.73 -6.95 -1.21
CA HIS A 120 1.77 -5.51 -1.01
C HIS A 120 2.96 -4.87 -1.72
N ALA A 121 4.11 -5.53 -1.75
CA ALA A 121 5.29 -5.13 -2.51
C ALA A 121 5.00 -5.14 -4.02
N ALA A 122 4.36 -6.20 -4.54
CA ALA A 122 3.97 -6.31 -5.94
C ALA A 122 2.98 -5.20 -6.35
N LYS A 123 1.97 -4.91 -5.52
CA LYS A 123 1.04 -3.78 -5.75
C LYS A 123 1.77 -2.44 -5.79
N ARG A 124 2.77 -2.24 -4.94
CA ARG A 124 3.59 -1.01 -4.94
C ARG A 124 4.52 -0.93 -6.15
N ALA A 125 5.17 -2.02 -6.55
CA ALA A 125 6.02 -2.08 -7.72
C ALA A 125 5.24 -1.71 -8.99
N LYS A 126 4.08 -2.34 -9.23
CA LYS A 126 3.18 -2.00 -10.36
C LYS A 126 2.77 -0.53 -10.37
N LYS A 127 2.52 0.05 -9.18
CA LYS A 127 2.18 1.48 -9.06
C LYS A 127 3.36 2.38 -9.44
N LEU A 128 4.58 2.00 -9.07
CA LEU A 128 5.80 2.74 -9.40
C LEU A 128 6.10 2.65 -10.89
N GLU A 129 6.04 1.46 -11.47
CA GLU A 129 6.19 1.24 -12.92
C GLU A 129 5.21 2.11 -13.72
N ARG A 130 3.92 2.11 -13.34
CA ARG A 130 2.91 2.98 -13.97
C ARG A 130 3.24 4.47 -13.85
N LYS A 131 3.83 4.89 -12.73
CA LYS A 131 4.23 6.29 -12.51
C LYS A 131 5.45 6.66 -13.35
N GLU A 132 6.41 5.75 -13.49
CA GLU A 132 7.61 5.93 -14.31
C GLU A 132 7.26 6.01 -15.79
N LEU A 133 6.42 5.09 -16.29
CA LEU A 133 5.90 5.14 -17.65
C LEU A 133 5.20 6.47 -17.93
N ARG A 134 4.26 6.88 -17.05
CA ARG A 134 3.57 8.18 -17.20
C ARG A 134 4.55 9.36 -17.21
N LYS A 135 5.62 9.30 -16.42
CA LYS A 135 6.65 10.35 -16.39
C LYS A 135 7.46 10.37 -17.70
N GLN A 136 7.81 9.21 -18.24
CA GLN A 136 8.52 9.08 -19.51
C GLN A 136 7.67 9.56 -20.68
N THR A 137 6.39 9.17 -20.75
CA THR A 137 5.49 9.63 -21.81
C THR A 137 5.32 11.14 -21.78
N MET A 138 5.02 11.73 -20.61
CA MET A 138 4.88 13.19 -20.48
C MET A 138 6.19 13.93 -20.83
N ALA A 139 7.35 13.37 -20.49
CA ALA A 139 8.63 13.96 -20.85
C ALA A 139 8.91 13.89 -22.36
N MET A 140 8.57 12.77 -23.01
CA MET A 140 8.67 12.63 -24.46
C MET A 140 7.71 13.57 -25.19
N GLU A 141 6.46 13.64 -24.78
CA GLU A 141 5.47 14.57 -25.34
C GLU A 141 5.93 16.03 -25.22
N ALA A 142 6.43 16.44 -24.04
CA ALA A 142 6.97 17.78 -23.83
C ALA A 142 8.21 18.06 -24.70
N ALA A 143 9.07 17.06 -24.92
CA ALA A 143 10.24 17.19 -25.79
C ALA A 143 9.83 17.34 -27.27
N VAL A 144 8.85 16.57 -27.73
CA VAL A 144 8.29 16.67 -29.08
C VAL A 144 7.65 18.05 -29.29
N ALA A 145 6.81 18.51 -28.36
CA ALA A 145 6.19 19.84 -28.45
C ALA A 145 7.24 20.97 -28.48
N LYS A 146 8.35 20.83 -27.72
CA LYS A 146 9.46 21.79 -27.76
C LYS A 146 10.20 21.73 -29.10
N ALA A 147 10.38 20.54 -29.68
CA ALA A 147 10.98 20.38 -31.00
C ALA A 147 10.10 20.99 -32.09
N GLU A 148 8.78 20.77 -32.05
CA GLU A 148 7.82 21.38 -32.98
C GLU A 148 7.85 22.91 -32.91
N LYS A 149 7.84 23.50 -31.72
CA LYS A 149 7.98 24.96 -31.55
C LYS A 149 9.27 25.50 -32.16
N LYS A 150 10.40 24.84 -31.89
CA LYS A 150 11.69 25.21 -32.51
C LYS A 150 11.64 25.08 -34.03
N MET A 151 11.03 24.03 -34.57
CA MET A 151 10.87 23.85 -36.01
C MET A 151 10.00 24.95 -36.63
N THR A 152 8.93 25.38 -35.94
CA THR A 152 8.10 26.50 -36.41
C THR A 152 8.85 27.83 -36.39
N GLU A 153 9.65 28.10 -35.35
CA GLU A 153 10.52 29.28 -35.25
C GLU A 153 11.59 29.30 -36.35
N LEU A 154 12.25 28.16 -36.60
CA LEU A 154 13.21 28.05 -37.69
C LEU A 154 12.56 28.26 -39.05
N LYS A 155 11.33 27.76 -39.25
CA LYS A 155 10.58 27.94 -40.49
C LYS A 155 10.14 29.38 -40.71
N SER A 156 9.80 30.13 -39.65
CA SER A 156 9.49 31.56 -39.77
C SER A 156 10.75 32.37 -40.08
N LEU A 157 11.87 32.11 -39.38
CA LEU A 157 13.16 32.74 -39.65
C LEU A 157 13.64 32.50 -41.09
N ALA A 158 13.53 31.27 -41.59
CA ALA A 158 13.87 30.96 -42.97
C ALA A 158 12.97 31.71 -43.97
N ARG A 159 11.69 31.90 -43.65
CA ARG A 159 10.74 32.63 -44.50
C ARG A 159 11.05 34.13 -44.53
N GLU A 160 11.42 34.72 -43.39
CA GLU A 160 11.91 36.09 -43.30
C GLU A 160 13.20 36.28 -44.09
N PHE A 161 14.16 35.37 -43.93
CA PHE A 161 15.43 35.41 -44.66
C PHE A 161 15.24 35.36 -46.18
N VAL A 162 14.35 34.50 -46.70
CA VAL A 162 14.04 34.45 -48.14
C VAL A 162 13.46 35.78 -48.63
N LYS A 163 12.56 36.39 -47.83
CA LYS A 163 11.97 37.69 -48.16
C LYS A 163 13.04 38.80 -48.23
N ASP A 164 14.01 38.79 -47.32
CA ASP A 164 15.10 39.77 -47.28
C ASP A 164 16.10 39.60 -48.45
N VAL A 165 16.28 38.37 -48.95
CA VAL A 165 17.13 38.09 -50.13
C VAL A 165 16.43 38.54 -51.42
N ASP A 166 15.13 38.30 -51.56
CA ASP A 166 14.36 38.75 -52.74
C ASP A 166 14.33 40.28 -52.86
N VAL A 167 14.24 41.01 -51.75
CA VAL A 167 14.29 42.49 -51.75
C VAL A 167 15.64 43.02 -52.21
N LYS A 168 16.75 42.34 -51.91
CA LYS A 168 18.11 42.74 -52.31
C LYS A 168 18.48 42.39 -53.76
N THR A 169 17.66 41.63 -54.47
CA THR A 169 17.94 41.18 -55.85
C THR A 169 17.22 42.05 -56.90
N VAL A 170 16.39 43.02 -56.47
CA VAL A 170 15.57 43.89 -57.31
C VAL A 170 16.14 45.32 -57.43
N ASP A 171 17.23 45.62 -56.72
CA ASP A 171 18.07 46.83 -56.88
C ASP A 171 19.34 46.49 -57.69
#